data_AF-A0A0F9YPD3-F1
#
_entry.id   AF-A0A0F9YPD3-F1
#
_cell.length_a   1.000
_cell.length_b   1.000
_cell.length_c   1.000
_cell.angle_alpha   90.00
_cell.angle_beta   90.00
_cell.angle_gamma   90.00
#
_symmetry.space_group_name_H-M   'P 1'
#
loop_
_entity.id
_entity.type
_entity.pdbx_description
1 polymer ?
#
loop_
_entity_poly.entity_id
_entity_poly.type
_entity_poly.pdbx_seq_one_letter_code
_entity_poly.pdbx_strand_id
1 'polypeptide(L)'
;MSKSNKKKKIFSTEDDETSATLLKSSIQSEDTTYLSEYLMQKNAHRQLKYLEAKDLEKLSLLLVDFLTTPLRLLALDVLKKIANNKVLQALKHRAIDFEKLVYLKGKIDFIKMKNLKNVRHEPETTIN
;
A
#
# COMPACT_ATOMS: atom_id res chain seq x y z
N MET A 1 -32.67 20.46 -31.22
CA MET A 1 -32.13 19.51 -30.22
C MET A 1 -30.75 19.06 -30.66
N SER A 2 -29.69 19.73 -30.20
CA SER A 2 -28.30 19.40 -30.56
C SER A 2 -27.82 18.20 -29.76
N LYS A 3 -27.64 17.06 -30.42
CA LYS A 3 -27.03 15.87 -29.81
C LYS A 3 -25.54 16.13 -29.63
N SER A 4 -25.13 16.38 -28.39
CA SER A 4 -23.72 16.44 -28.00
C SER A 4 -23.09 15.06 -28.16
N ASN A 5 -22.32 14.88 -29.23
CA ASN A 5 -21.49 13.69 -29.45
C ASN A 5 -20.34 13.70 -28.43
N LYS A 6 -20.54 13.06 -27.28
CA LYS A 6 -19.45 12.63 -26.40
C LYS A 6 -18.59 11.62 -27.17
N LYS A 7 -17.51 12.09 -27.80
CA LYS A 7 -16.43 11.24 -28.31
C LYS A 7 -15.93 10.38 -27.14
N LYS A 8 -16.28 9.08 -27.13
CA LYS A 8 -15.57 8.10 -26.30
C LYS A 8 -14.11 8.13 -26.77
N LYS A 9 -13.19 8.57 -25.91
CA LYS A 9 -11.76 8.51 -26.16
C LYS A 9 -11.41 7.02 -26.33
N ILE A 10 -11.20 6.58 -27.56
CA ILE A 10 -10.72 5.23 -27.86
C ILE A 10 -9.27 5.23 -27.40
N PHE A 11 -8.99 4.65 -26.23
CA PHE A 11 -7.62 4.39 -25.78
C PHE A 11 -7.01 3.42 -26.80
N SER A 12 -6.01 3.87 -27.56
CA SER A 12 -5.32 3.07 -28.56
C SER A 12 -4.40 2.07 -27.86
N THR A 13 -4.12 0.94 -28.51
CA THR A 13 -3.17 -0.07 -28.02
C THR A 13 -1.72 0.42 -28.01
N GLU A 14 -1.39 1.40 -28.86
CA GLU A 14 -0.06 2.02 -28.96
C GLU A 14 0.26 2.89 -27.73
N ASP A 15 -0.74 3.58 -27.19
CA ASP A 15 -0.60 4.36 -25.95
C ASP A 15 -0.32 3.44 -24.74
N ASP A 16 -0.92 2.25 -24.73
CA ASP A 16 -0.75 1.28 -23.65
C ASP A 16 0.67 0.65 -23.68
N GLU A 17 1.24 0.44 -24.86
CA GLU A 17 2.59 -0.13 -25.02
C GLU A 17 3.68 0.87 -24.65
N THR A 18 3.58 2.12 -25.12
CA THR A 18 4.52 3.20 -24.75
C THR A 18 4.48 3.49 -23.25
N SER A 19 3.29 3.51 -22.66
CA SER A 19 3.12 3.65 -21.20
C SER A 19 3.70 2.47 -20.43
N ALA A 20 3.63 1.25 -20.99
CA ALA A 20 4.24 0.07 -20.37
C ALA A 20 5.77 0.14 -20.37
N THR A 21 6.40 0.73 -21.40
CA THR A 21 7.84 0.97 -21.41
C THR A 21 8.27 1.90 -20.28
N LEU A 22 7.46 2.94 -20.02
CA LEU A 22 7.71 3.86 -18.91
C LEU A 22 7.54 3.15 -17.56
N LEU A 23 6.46 2.38 -17.39
CA LEU A 23 6.26 1.54 -16.21
C LEU A 23 7.43 0.58 -15.97
N LYS A 24 7.91 -0.09 -17.02
CA LYS A 24 9.08 -0.99 -16.93
C LYS A 24 10.32 -0.24 -16.46
N SER A 25 10.58 0.95 -17.02
CA SER A 25 11.68 1.80 -16.58
C SER A 25 11.56 2.16 -15.09
N SER A 26 10.37 2.60 -14.65
CA SER A 26 10.12 2.98 -13.26
C SER A 26 10.21 1.80 -12.28
N ILE A 27 9.84 0.58 -12.69
CA ILE A 27 10.06 -0.64 -11.89
C ILE A 27 11.55 -0.90 -11.72
N GLN A 28 12.33 -0.73 -12.79
CA GLN A 28 13.77 -0.97 -12.76
C GLN A 28 14.49 0.06 -11.90
N SER A 29 14.13 1.34 -12.03
CA SER A 29 14.69 2.43 -11.23
C SER A 29 14.08 2.57 -9.82
N GLU A 30 13.05 1.80 -9.50
CA GLU A 30 12.33 1.85 -8.22
C GLU A 30 11.71 3.24 -7.94
N ASP A 31 11.27 3.91 -9.00
CA ASP A 31 10.65 5.23 -8.90
C ASP A 31 9.24 5.13 -8.30
N THR A 32 9.17 5.31 -6.99
CA THR A 32 7.92 5.30 -6.22
C THR A 32 6.96 6.43 -6.62
N THR A 33 7.47 7.53 -7.18
CA THR A 33 6.63 8.67 -7.59
C THR A 33 5.79 8.28 -8.78
N TYR A 34 6.44 7.76 -9.83
CA TYR A 34 5.72 7.27 -11.01
C TYR A 34 4.82 6.07 -10.68
N LEU A 35 5.28 5.14 -9.83
CA LEU A 35 4.45 4.01 -9.41
C LEU A 35 3.16 4.47 -8.69
N SER A 36 3.23 5.55 -7.92
CA SER A 36 2.05 6.16 -7.30
C SER A 36 1.06 6.65 -8.34
N GLU A 37 1.54 7.37 -9.36
CA GLU A 37 0.71 7.86 -10.47
C GLU A 37 0.10 6.71 -11.27
N TYR A 38 0.91 5.70 -11.58
CA TYR A 38 0.48 4.47 -12.26
C TYR A 38 -0.68 3.80 -11.53
N LEU A 39 -0.60 3.64 -10.20
CA LEU A 39 -1.67 3.02 -9.41
C LEU A 39 -3.00 3.78 -9.47
N MET A 40 -2.96 5.10 -9.67
CA MET A 40 -4.16 5.94 -9.79
C MET A 40 -4.80 5.88 -11.18
N GLN A 41 -4.15 5.27 -12.17
CA GLN A 41 -4.70 5.15 -13.52
C GLN A 41 -5.85 4.14 -13.57
N LYS A 42 -6.97 4.53 -14.22
CA LYS A 42 -8.15 3.66 -14.37
C LYS A 42 -7.87 2.32 -15.06
N ASN A 43 -6.82 2.27 -15.89
CA ASN A 43 -6.48 1.11 -16.72
C ASN A 43 -5.10 0.53 -16.39
N ALA A 44 -4.56 0.75 -15.19
CA ALA A 44 -3.22 0.30 -14.76
C ALA A 44 -2.93 -1.16 -15.16
N HIS A 45 -3.95 -2.04 -15.06
CA HIS A 45 -3.81 -3.45 -15.38
C HIS A 45 -3.51 -3.78 -16.85
N ARG A 46 -3.82 -2.89 -17.80
CA ARG A 46 -3.60 -3.15 -19.23
C ARG A 46 -2.13 -3.20 -19.56
N GLN A 47 -1.32 -2.39 -18.87
CA GLN A 47 0.12 -2.30 -19.09
C GLN A 47 0.85 -3.55 -18.59
N LEU A 48 0.27 -4.29 -17.62
CA LEU A 48 0.88 -5.49 -17.03
C LEU A 48 1.16 -6.60 -18.04
N LYS A 49 0.36 -6.70 -19.11
CA LYS A 49 0.53 -7.74 -20.14
C LYS A 49 1.80 -7.56 -20.98
N TYR A 50 2.40 -6.37 -20.96
CA TYR A 50 3.63 -6.04 -21.68
C TYR A 50 4.88 -6.18 -20.79
N LEU A 51 4.71 -6.53 -19.52
CA LEU A 51 5.81 -6.75 -18.59
C LEU A 51 6.26 -8.21 -18.64
N GLU A 52 7.57 -8.41 -18.53
CA GLU A 52 8.14 -9.74 -18.39
C GLU A 52 7.92 -10.27 -16.97
N ALA A 53 8.02 -11.59 -16.78
CA ALA A 53 7.86 -12.21 -15.47
C ALA A 53 8.78 -11.60 -14.40
N LYS A 54 10.00 -11.22 -14.78
CA LYS A 54 10.97 -10.56 -13.88
C LYS A 54 10.50 -9.17 -13.45
N ASP A 55 9.93 -8.40 -14.37
CA ASP A 55 9.40 -7.06 -14.08
C ASP A 55 8.15 -7.16 -13.20
N LEU A 56 7.26 -8.12 -13.48
CA LEU A 56 6.08 -8.39 -12.67
C LEU A 56 6.45 -8.81 -11.25
N GLU A 57 7.47 -9.66 -11.10
CA GLU A 57 7.99 -10.05 -9.80
C GLU A 57 8.54 -8.85 -9.03
N LYS A 58 9.38 -8.02 -9.66
CA LYS A 58 9.93 -6.82 -9.02
C LYS A 58 8.83 -5.83 -8.64
N LEU A 59 7.89 -5.56 -9.54
CA LEU A 59 6.71 -4.73 -9.27
C LEU A 59 5.91 -5.27 -8.09
N SER A 60 5.69 -6.58 -8.03
CA SER A 60 4.93 -7.21 -6.96
C SER A 60 5.57 -7.00 -5.58
N LEU A 61 6.89 -6.96 -5.49
CA LEU A 61 7.59 -6.65 -4.24
C LEU A 61 7.48 -5.18 -3.88
N LEU A 62 7.70 -4.27 -4.84
CA LEU A 62 7.55 -2.82 -4.61
C LEU A 62 6.13 -2.47 -4.14
N LEU A 63 5.11 -3.10 -4.70
CA LEU A 63 3.71 -2.87 -4.29
C LEU A 63 3.40 -3.30 -2.86
N VAL A 64 4.20 -4.18 -2.25
CA VAL A 64 4.04 -4.51 -0.83
C VAL A 64 4.27 -3.28 0.03
N ASP A 65 5.23 -2.43 -0.31
CA ASP A 65 5.53 -1.22 0.46
C ASP A 65 4.37 -0.22 0.43
N PHE A 66 3.64 -0.16 -0.68
CA PHE A 66 2.43 0.65 -0.83
C PHE A 66 1.27 0.23 0.07
N LEU A 67 1.30 -0.96 0.70
CA LEU A 67 0.20 -1.39 1.57
C LEU A 67 0.09 -0.59 2.88
N THR A 68 1.12 0.18 3.25
CA THR A 68 1.09 1.13 4.38
C THR A 68 0.77 2.56 3.96
N THR A 69 0.55 2.82 2.68
CA THR A 69 0.25 4.16 2.17
C THR A 69 -1.27 4.31 1.91
N PRO A 70 -1.76 5.54 1.65
CA PRO A 70 -3.16 5.74 1.25
C PRO A 70 -3.55 4.98 -0.04
N LEU A 71 -2.57 4.62 -0.87
CA LEU A 71 -2.78 3.88 -2.12
C LEU A 71 -2.94 2.37 -1.93
N ARG A 72 -2.97 1.87 -0.68
CA ARG A 72 -3.02 0.44 -0.34
C ARG A 72 -4.07 -0.36 -1.11
N LEU A 73 -5.27 0.20 -1.34
CA LEU A 73 -6.36 -0.53 -2.02
C LEU A 73 -6.05 -0.71 -3.51
N LEU A 74 -5.49 0.32 -4.14
CA LEU A 74 -5.06 0.28 -5.55
C LEU A 74 -3.88 -0.68 -5.72
N ALA A 75 -2.91 -0.63 -4.81
CA ALA A 75 -1.79 -1.57 -4.78
C ALA A 75 -2.28 -3.03 -4.62
N LEU A 76 -3.24 -3.28 -3.72
CA LEU A 76 -3.85 -4.61 -3.56
C LEU A 76 -4.55 -5.09 -4.83
N ASP A 77 -5.27 -4.23 -5.53
CA ASP A 77 -5.98 -4.60 -6.76
C ASP A 77 -5.02 -4.99 -7.89
N VAL A 78 -3.85 -4.33 -7.99
CA VAL A 78 -2.79 -4.75 -8.92
C VAL A 78 -2.14 -6.03 -8.44
N LEU A 79 -1.78 -6.13 -7.15
CA LEU A 79 -1.16 -7.33 -6.56
C LEU A 79 -1.99 -8.59 -6.77
N LYS A 80 -3.32 -8.54 -6.65
CA LYS A 80 -4.21 -9.69 -6.92
C LYS A 80 -3.98 -10.33 -8.29
N LYS A 81 -3.47 -9.57 -9.27
CA LYS A 81 -3.22 -10.07 -10.64
C LYS A 81 -1.82 -10.60 -10.85
N ILE A 82 -0.85 -10.18 -10.04
CA ILE A 82 0.58 -10.42 -10.29
C ILE A 82 1.31 -11.07 -9.10
N ALA A 83 0.60 -11.33 -8.00
CA ALA A 83 1.19 -11.88 -6.78
C ALA A 83 1.81 -13.26 -7.03
N ASN A 84 2.95 -13.48 -6.38
CA ASN A 84 3.72 -14.71 -6.42
C ASN A 84 4.16 -15.13 -5.00
N ASN A 85 4.85 -16.27 -4.90
CA ASN A 85 5.30 -16.80 -3.61
C ASN A 85 6.23 -15.85 -2.82
N LYS A 86 7.01 -15.00 -3.50
CA LYS A 86 7.90 -14.03 -2.83
C LYS A 86 7.11 -12.90 -2.18
N VAL A 87 6.00 -12.47 -2.79
CA VAL A 87 5.05 -11.54 -2.16
C VAL A 87 4.49 -12.13 -0.88
N LEU A 88 4.11 -13.42 -0.88
CA LEU A 88 3.59 -14.07 0.33
C LEU A 88 4.64 -14.08 1.46
N GLN A 89 5.91 -14.31 1.15
CA GLN A 89 6.99 -14.23 2.12
C GLN A 89 7.19 -12.80 2.65
N ALA A 90 7.18 -11.79 1.77
CA ALA A 90 7.27 -10.39 2.15
C ALA A 90 6.09 -9.97 3.06
N LEU A 91 4.87 -10.40 2.73
CA LEU A 91 3.68 -10.16 3.55
C LEU A 91 3.77 -10.85 4.92
N LYS A 92 4.25 -12.09 4.98
CA LYS A 92 4.48 -12.80 6.24
C LYS A 92 5.50 -12.08 7.12
N HIS A 93 6.60 -11.62 6.54
CA HIS A 93 7.60 -10.85 7.29
C HIS A 93 6.98 -9.58 7.89
N ARG A 94 6.11 -8.91 7.14
CA ARG A 94 5.40 -7.72 7.61
C ARG A 94 4.33 -8.01 8.66
N ALA A 95 3.64 -9.15 8.56
CA ALA A 95 2.66 -9.58 9.56
C ALA A 95 3.32 -9.89 10.92
N ILE A 96 4.55 -10.42 10.91
CA ILE A 96 5.33 -10.65 12.15
C ILE A 96 5.55 -9.34 12.92
N ASP A 97 5.62 -8.19 12.25
CA ASP A 97 5.71 -6.90 12.93
C ASP A 97 4.38 -6.42 13.52
N PHE A 98 3.24 -6.88 13.01
CA PHE A 98 1.93 -6.53 13.58
C PHE A 98 1.74 -7.14 14.98
N GLU A 99 2.12 -8.41 15.18
CA GLU A 99 2.05 -9.04 16.51
C GLU A 99 2.93 -8.33 17.53
N LYS A 100 4.14 -7.92 17.12
CA LYS A 100 5.03 -7.10 17.97
C LYS A 100 4.42 -5.73 18.29
N LEU A 101 3.75 -5.09 17.33
CA LEU A 101 3.07 -3.81 17.54
C LEU A 101 1.88 -3.94 18.50
N VAL A 102 1.09 -5.00 18.39
CA VAL A 102 0.00 -5.30 19.34
C VAL A 102 0.57 -5.51 20.74
N TYR A 103 1.64 -6.28 20.87
CA TYR A 103 2.32 -6.50 22.14
C TYR A 103 2.88 -5.21 22.74
N LEU A 104 3.50 -4.35 21.93
CA LEU A 104 4.03 -3.05 22.37
C LEU A 104 2.91 -2.11 22.83
N LYS A 105 1.79 -2.07 22.09
CA LYS A 105 0.59 -1.33 22.50
C LYS A 105 0.08 -1.81 23.85
N GLY A 106 -0.02 -3.13 24.06
CA GLY A 106 -0.43 -3.71 25.34
C GLY A 106 0.47 -3.29 26.50
N LYS A 107 1.80 -3.23 26.29
CA LYS A 107 2.73 -2.72 27.30
C LYS A 107 2.53 -1.23 27.60
N ILE A 108 2.36 -0.40 26.57
CA ILE A 108 2.08 1.03 26.74
C ILE A 108 0.79 1.25 27.53
N ASP A 109 -0.27 0.53 27.17
CA ASP A 109 -1.57 0.59 27.84
C ASP A 109 -1.45 0.16 29.31
N PHE A 110 -0.69 -0.90 29.60
CA PHE A 110 -0.41 -1.34 30.97
C PHE A 110 0.34 -0.30 31.79
N ILE A 111 1.38 0.34 31.24
CA ILE A 111 2.13 1.40 31.92
C ILE A 111 1.22 2.61 32.21
N LYS A 112 0.40 3.01 31.24
CA LYS A 112 -0.59 4.08 31.44
C LYS A 112 -1.55 3.75 32.58
N MET A 113 -2.07 2.52 32.62
CA MET A 113 -2.97 2.08 33.70
C MET A 113 -2.28 2.05 35.06
N LYS A 114 -1.01 1.64 35.14
CA LYS A 114 -0.23 1.69 36.39
C LYS A 114 -0.02 3.13 36.86
N ASN A 115 0.32 4.04 35.95
CA ASN A 115 0.52 5.44 36.29
C ASN A 115 -0.77 6.14 36.72
N LEU A 116 -1.92 5.77 36.14
CA LEU A 116 -3.24 6.24 36.58
C LEU A 116 -3.62 5.75 37.98
N LYS A 117 -3.18 4.55 38.39
CA LYS A 117 -3.42 4.03 39.75
C LYS A 117 -2.57 4.72 40.82
N ASN A 118 -1.40 5.26 40.45
CA ASN A 118 -0.52 5.98 41.38
C ASN A 118 -0.99 7.43 41.70
N VAL A 119 -2.06 7.92 41.07
CA VAL A 119 -2.64 9.27 41.32
C VAL A 119 -3.83 9.22 42.29
N ARG A 120 -4.23 8.03 42.76
CA ARG A 120 -5.35 7.86 43.71
C ARG A 120 -4.87 7.23 45.01
N HIS A 121 -4.29 8.03 45.90
CA HIS A 121 -4.45 7.99 47.36
C HIS A 121 -3.36 8.84 48.02
N GLU A 122 -3.65 10.11 48.27
CA GLU A 122 -3.22 10.75 49.52
C GLU A 122 -4.50 10.97 50.32
N PRO A 123 -4.66 10.38 51.52
CA PRO A 123 -5.76 10.73 52.39
C PRO A 123 -5.48 12.13 52.95
N GLU A 124 -6.35 13.09 52.65
CA GLU A 124 -6.35 14.39 53.32
C GLU A 124 -6.63 14.14 54.82
N THR A 125 -5.59 14.23 55.64
CA THR A 125 -5.75 14.33 57.10
C THR A 125 -6.39 15.67 57.42
N THR A 126 -7.70 15.65 57.69
CA THR A 126 -8.37 16.73 58.41
C THR A 126 -7.92 16.71 59.87
N ILE A 127 -7.18 17.74 60.26
CA ILE A 127 -6.81 18.00 61.66
C ILE A 127 -7.94 18.86 62.25
N ASN A 128 -8.56 18.38 63.33
CA ASN A 128 -9.55 19.12 64.12
C ASN A 128 -8.89 20.19 65.01
#